data_AF-A0AA96S1N9-F1
#
_entry.id   AF-A0AA96S1N9-F1
#
_cell.length_a   1.000
_cell.length_b   1.000
_cell.length_c   1.000
_cell.angle_alpha   90.00
_cell.angle_beta   90.00
_cell.angle_gamma   90.00
#
_symmetry.space_group_name_H-M   'P 1'
#
loop_
_entity.id
_entity.type
_entity.pdbx_description
1 polymer ?
#
loop_
_entity_poly.entity_id
_entity_poly.type
_entity_poly.pdbx_seq_one_letter_code
_entity_poly.pdbx_strand_id
1 'polypeptide(L)'
;MEYNQELKHPNHLPVLCWGHKRLPKQEGVAIYTLSPNRTRPSLHFYSKGSIYNVIRRTRHQFLYVVPPFLVGYLVMDWANKKNEHLNSKEGRVETEEG
;
A
#
# COMPACT_ATOMS: atom_id res chain seq x y z
N MET A 1 34.76 -12.32 0.96
CA MET A 1 34.43 -10.88 0.97
C MET A 1 33.98 -10.52 2.37
N GLU A 2 34.93 -10.23 3.26
CA GLU A 2 34.59 -9.58 4.52
C GLU A 2 34.27 -8.13 4.17
N TYR A 3 33.01 -7.74 4.28
CA TYR A 3 32.66 -6.32 4.23
C TYR A 3 33.38 -5.62 5.38
N ASN A 4 33.79 -4.38 5.17
CA ASN A 4 34.33 -3.55 6.23
C ASN A 4 33.20 -3.27 7.24
N GLN A 5 33.07 -4.15 8.25
CA GLN A 5 31.96 -4.20 9.21
C GLN A 5 31.94 -2.99 10.16
N GLU A 6 33.05 -2.25 10.22
CA GLU A 6 33.24 -1.05 11.04
C GLU A 6 33.36 0.19 10.16
N LEU A 7 32.30 0.55 9.44
CA LEU A 7 32.24 1.90 8.88
C LEU A 7 32.06 2.90 10.05
N LYS A 8 33.15 3.61 10.38
CA LYS A 8 33.23 4.62 11.46
C LYS A 8 32.58 5.96 11.08
N HIS A 9 31.42 5.97 10.42
CA HIS A 9 30.72 7.22 10.10
C HIS A 9 29.49 7.41 11.01
N PRO A 10 29.40 8.51 11.79
CA PRO A 10 28.44 8.64 12.88
C PRO A 10 26.96 8.64 12.48
N ASN A 11 26.64 8.89 11.20
CA ASN A 11 25.26 9.11 10.74
C ASN A 11 24.76 8.10 9.68
N HIS A 12 25.42 6.95 9.53
CA HIS A 12 24.93 5.91 8.62
C HIS A 12 24.73 4.59 9.35
N LEU A 13 23.54 4.01 9.20
CA LEU A 13 23.28 2.66 9.65
C LEU A 13 24.00 1.71 8.69
N PRO A 14 24.75 0.70 9.18
CA PRO A 14 25.39 -0.23 8.28
C PRO A 14 24.30 -1.01 7.53
N VAL A 15 24.46 -1.14 6.21
CA VAL A 15 23.67 -2.09 5.43
C VAL A 15 24.06 -3.48 5.93
N LEU A 16 23.13 -4.17 6.59
CA LEU A 16 23.33 -5.52 7.07
C LEU A 16 23.44 -6.44 5.84
N CYS A 17 24.67 -6.73 5.43
CA CYS A 17 24.97 -7.64 4.33
C CYS A 17 24.88 -9.11 4.77
N TRP A 18 25.02 -10.03 3.82
CA TRP A 18 25.10 -11.47 4.08
C TRP A 18 26.15 -11.78 5.16
N GLY A 19 25.75 -12.50 6.21
CA GLY A 19 26.65 -12.91 7.31
C GLY A 19 27.00 -11.82 8.33
N HIS A 20 26.26 -10.70 8.39
CA HIS A 20 26.57 -9.60 9.30
C HIS A 20 26.42 -9.98 10.80
N LYS A 21 27.45 -9.76 11.62
CA LYS A 21 27.53 -10.20 13.03
C LYS A 21 26.51 -9.55 13.99
N ARG A 22 25.98 -8.37 13.64
CA ARG A 22 24.89 -7.71 14.38
C ARG A 22 23.51 -8.37 14.20
N LEU A 23 23.37 -9.37 13.33
CA LEU A 23 22.13 -10.12 13.20
C LEU A 23 21.86 -10.93 14.48
N PRO A 24 20.60 -11.06 14.92
CA PRO A 24 20.27 -11.91 16.05
C PRO A 24 20.62 -13.36 15.73
N LYS A 25 21.20 -14.07 16.70
CA LYS A 25 21.50 -15.49 16.59
C LYS A 25 20.18 -16.27 16.43
N GLN A 26 20.05 -17.05 15.36
CA GLN A 26 18.90 -17.92 15.12
C GLN A 26 19.35 -19.37 15.32
N GLU A 27 18.70 -20.09 16.23
CA GLU A 27 18.96 -21.50 16.50
C GLU A 27 17.65 -22.29 16.48
N GLY A 28 17.70 -23.55 16.03
CA GLY A 28 16.53 -24.46 16.06
C GLY A 28 15.48 -24.25 14.96
N VAL A 29 15.70 -23.37 13.98
CA VAL A 29 14.78 -23.15 12.86
C VAL A 29 15.27 -23.90 11.62
N ALA A 30 14.49 -24.86 11.13
CA ALA A 30 14.73 -25.54 9.86
C ALA A 30 13.78 -25.01 8.78
N ILE A 31 14.32 -24.59 7.63
CA ILE A 31 13.55 -24.05 6.51
C ILE A 31 13.68 -25.02 5.33
N TYR A 32 12.54 -25.47 4.82
CA TYR A 32 12.46 -26.34 3.66
C TYR A 32 11.88 -25.59 2.47
N THR A 33 12.49 -25.77 1.29
CA THR A 33 12.03 -25.15 0.04
C THR A 33 12.03 -26.16 -1.09
N LEU A 34 11.10 -25.99 -2.04
CA LEU A 34 11.07 -26.76 -3.28
C LEU A 34 11.64 -25.92 -4.42
N SER A 35 12.36 -26.57 -5.33
CA SER A 35 12.86 -25.90 -6.54
C SER A 35 11.69 -25.32 -7.36
N PRO A 36 11.76 -24.06 -7.83
CA PRO A 36 10.69 -23.43 -8.61
C PRO A 36 10.28 -24.25 -9.84
N ASN A 37 11.23 -24.91 -10.51
CA ASN A 37 11.01 -25.75 -11.69
C ASN A 37 10.14 -27.00 -11.39
N ARG A 38 9.98 -27.34 -10.11
CA ARG A 38 9.19 -28.47 -9.63
C ARG A 38 7.82 -28.03 -9.08
N THR A 39 7.55 -26.72 -9.04
CA THR A 39 6.26 -26.16 -8.62
C THR A 39 5.48 -25.67 -9.83
N ARG A 40 4.14 -25.65 -9.75
CA ARG A 40 3.27 -25.06 -10.79
C ARG A 40 2.97 -23.61 -10.40
N PRO A 41 3.56 -22.59 -11.05
CA PRO A 41 3.44 -21.20 -10.59
C PRO A 41 2.01 -20.66 -10.67
N SER A 42 1.24 -21.07 -11.69
CA SER A 42 -0.12 -20.61 -11.96
C SER A 42 -1.19 -21.24 -11.08
N LEU A 43 -0.92 -22.39 -10.47
CA LEU A 43 -1.93 -23.14 -9.71
C LEU A 43 -2.42 -22.36 -8.48
N HIS A 44 -1.56 -21.53 -7.88
CA HIS A 44 -1.93 -20.68 -6.76
C HIS A 44 -2.91 -19.56 -7.14
N PHE A 45 -2.81 -19.00 -8.34
CA PHE A 45 -3.73 -17.93 -8.79
C PHE A 45 -5.15 -18.44 -9.00
N TYR A 46 -5.31 -19.63 -9.59
CA TYR A 46 -6.61 -20.24 -9.87
C TYR A 46 -7.16 -21.10 -8.72
N SER A 47 -6.39 -21.28 -7.64
CA SER A 47 -6.85 -22.04 -6.47
C SER A 47 -7.99 -21.29 -5.77
N LYS A 48 -9.01 -22.01 -5.31
CA LYS A 48 -10.13 -21.43 -4.54
C LYS A 48 -9.67 -20.64 -3.29
N GLY A 49 -8.51 -20.99 -2.74
CA GLY A 49 -7.95 -20.34 -1.54
C GLY A 49 -7.39 -18.94 -1.78
N SER A 50 -6.87 -18.63 -2.97
CA SER A 50 -6.26 -17.32 -3.24
C SER A 50 -7.29 -16.21 -3.28
N ILE A 51 -8.42 -16.42 -3.96
CA ILE A 51 -9.53 -15.46 -4.07
C ILE A 51 -10.12 -15.17 -2.68
N TYR A 52 -10.35 -16.21 -1.87
CA TYR A 52 -10.85 -16.02 -0.51
C TYR A 52 -9.87 -15.20 0.35
N ASN A 53 -8.57 -15.45 0.22
CA ASN A 53 -7.56 -14.70 0.94
C ASN A 53 -7.50 -13.23 0.51
N VAL A 54 -7.69 -12.93 -0.80
CA VAL A 54 -7.78 -11.56 -1.30
C VAL A 54 -9.00 -10.87 -0.71
N ILE A 55 -10.19 -11.47 -0.80
CA ILE A 55 -11.43 -10.89 -0.27
C ILE A 55 -11.30 -10.61 1.23
N ARG A 56 -10.78 -11.58 2.00
CA ARG A 56 -10.57 -11.42 3.44
C ARG A 56 -9.63 -10.24 3.75
N ARG A 57 -8.49 -10.14 3.05
CA ARG A 57 -7.52 -9.03 3.24
C ARG A 57 -8.12 -7.68 2.87
N THR A 58 -8.83 -7.59 1.74
CA THR A 58 -9.47 -6.36 1.29
C THR A 58 -10.54 -5.88 2.26
N ARG A 59 -11.36 -6.80 2.80
CA ARG A 59 -12.39 -6.45 3.80
C ARG A 59 -11.81 -5.77 5.04
N HIS A 60 -10.65 -6.22 5.52
CA HIS A 60 -10.02 -5.62 6.71
C HIS A 60 -9.52 -4.19 6.48
N GLN A 61 -9.23 -3.80 5.23
CA GLN A 61 -8.76 -2.46 4.89
C GLN A 61 -9.82 -1.55 4.27
N PHE A 62 -10.95 -2.12 3.87
CA PHE A 62 -12.03 -1.39 3.21
C PHE A 62 -12.47 -0.14 3.99
N LEU A 63 -12.65 -0.25 5.31
CA LEU A 63 -13.10 0.87 6.14
C LEU A 63 -12.05 1.96 6.39
N TYR A 64 -10.79 1.71 6.12
CA TYR A 64 -9.75 2.74 6.21
C TYR A 64 -9.58 3.50 4.90
N VAL A 65 -9.83 2.82 3.78
CA VAL A 65 -9.60 3.35 2.44
C VAL A 65 -10.86 4.01 1.89
N VAL A 66 -12.01 3.34 1.97
CA VAL A 66 -13.24 3.79 1.28
C VAL A 66 -13.82 5.07 1.87
N PRO A 67 -13.94 5.27 3.19
CA PRO A 67 -14.52 6.49 3.73
C PRO A 67 -13.84 7.80 3.30
N PRO A 68 -12.49 7.95 3.36
CA PRO A 68 -11.86 9.19 2.90
C PRO A 68 -12.02 9.42 1.40
N PHE A 69 -11.97 8.36 0.58
CA PHE A 69 -12.20 8.50 -0.87
C PHE A 69 -13.65 8.87 -1.19
N LEU A 70 -14.62 8.30 -0.47
CA LEU A 70 -16.02 8.64 -0.65
C LEU A 70 -16.28 10.10 -0.27
N VAL A 71 -15.76 10.56 0.86
CA VAL A 71 -15.87 11.97 1.28
C VAL A 71 -15.21 12.88 0.26
N GLY A 72 -14.00 12.56 -0.20
CA GLY A 72 -13.31 13.35 -1.22
C GLY A 72 -14.10 13.44 -2.53
N TYR A 73 -14.70 12.34 -2.98
CA TYR A 73 -15.55 12.32 -4.17
C TYR A 73 -16.80 13.19 -4.00
N LEU A 74 -17.49 13.10 -2.87
CA LEU A 74 -18.69 13.89 -2.59
C LEU A 74 -18.38 15.39 -2.51
N VAL A 75 -17.27 15.77 -1.86
CA VAL A 75 -16.83 17.18 -1.79
C VAL A 75 -16.49 17.71 -3.17
N MET A 76 -15.80 16.92 -4.00
CA MET A 76 -15.46 17.31 -5.36
C MET A 76 -16.70 17.48 -6.25
N ASP A 77 -17.65 16.54 -6.17
CA ASP A 77 -18.91 16.61 -6.92
C ASP A 77 -19.74 17.84 -6.52
N TRP A 78 -19.83 18.12 -5.21
CA TRP A 78 -20.46 19.33 -4.70
C TRP A 78 -19.76 20.61 -5.21
N ALA A 79 -18.42 20.65 -5.15
CA ALA A 79 -17.65 21.80 -5.58
C ALA A 79 -17.81 22.08 -7.08
N ASN A 80 -17.80 21.04 -7.91
CA ASN A 80 -18.02 21.16 -9.36
C ASN A 80 -19.41 21.72 -9.67
N LYS A 81 -20.46 21.16 -9.06
CA LYS A 81 -21.84 21.64 -9.24
C LYS A 81 -22.02 23.08 -8.78
N LYS A 82 -21.44 23.45 -7.64
CA LYS A 82 -21.51 24.83 -7.14
C LYS A 82 -20.75 25.79 -8.05
N ASN A 83 -19.59 25.39 -8.56
CA ASN A 83 -18.80 26.20 -9.50
C ASN A 83 -19.55 26.41 -10.83
N GLU A 84 -20.19 25.38 -11.37
CA GLU A 84 -21.03 25.49 -12.56
C GLU A 84 -22.23 26.41 -12.32
N HIS A 85 -22.91 26.28 -11.17
CA HIS A 85 -24.04 27.14 -10.80
C HIS A 85 -23.64 28.62 -10.73
N LEU A 86 -22.54 28.95 -10.04
CA LEU A 86 -22.08 30.34 -9.90
C LEU A 86 -21.69 30.99 -11.23
N ASN A 87 -21.17 30.21 -12.19
CA ASN A 87 -20.83 30.70 -13.53
C ASN A 87 -22.03 30.66 -14.50
N SER A 88 -23.17 30.13 -14.08
CA SER A 88 -24.40 30.14 -14.86
C SER A 88 -25.08 31.51 -14.83
N LYS A 89 -26.04 31.74 -15.74
CA LYS A 89 -26.80 33.00 -15.78
C LYS A 89 -27.63 33.22 -14.52
N GLU A 90 -28.25 32.16 -14.02
CA GLU A 90 -29.09 32.20 -12.82
C GLU A 90 -28.25 32.51 -11.58
N GLY A 91 -27.08 31.89 -11.46
CA GLY A 91 -26.15 32.16 -10.35
C GLY A 91 -25.56 33.57 -10.35
N ARG A 92 -25.42 34.22 -11.51
CA ARG A 92 -24.99 35.63 -11.58
C ARG A 92 -26.05 36.57 -11.01
N VAL A 93 -27.33 36.34 -11.31
CA VAL A 93 -28.45 37.11 -10.75
C VAL A 93 -28.52 36.91 -9.24
N GLU A 94 -28.42 35.68 -8.77
CA GLU A 94 -28.48 35.33 -7.35
C GLU A 94 -27.29 35.91 -6.53
N THR A 95 -26.15 36.13 -7.18
CA THR A 95 -24.97 36.80 -6.57
C THR A 95 -25.12 38.32 -6.54
N GLU A 96 -25.88 38.89 -7.48
CA GLU A 96 -26.17 40.33 -7.55
C GLU A 96 -27.29 40.74 -6.57
N GLU A 97 -28.18 39.81 -6.21
CA GLU A 97 -29.33 40.04 -5.32
C GLU A 97 -29.04 39.82 -3.81
N GLY A 98 -27.97 39.11 -3.45
CA GLY A 98 -27.60 38.79 -2.06
C GLY A 98 -26.47 39.63 -1.50
#